data_AF-A0AAE2EIB2-F1
#
_entry.id   AF-A0AAE2EIB2-F1
#
_cell.length_a   1.000
_cell.length_b   1.000
_cell.length_c   1.000
_cell.angle_alpha   90.00
_cell.angle_beta   90.00
_cell.angle_gamma   90.00
#
_symmetry.space_group_name_H-M   'P 1'
#
loop_
_entity.id
_entity.type
_entity.pdbx_description
1 polymer ?
#
loop_
_entity_poly.entity_id
_entity_poly.type
_entity_poly.pdbx_seq_one_letter_code
_entity_poly.pdbx_strand_id
1 'polypeptide(L)'
;MNQTSNSSGKKQGEIVCFDISYIIYADQKNIKCPRFLLTDKKELMHNNQLLKLPDLVNKNNIQLIVPILKDKTPQKILDSANIIIELSENDKLFRIENN
;
A
#
# COMPACT_ATOMS: atom_id res chain seq x y z
N MET A 1 -5.69 -6.06 34.47
CA MET A 1 -6.45 -5.80 33.23
C MET A 1 -5.56 -4.94 32.35
N ASN A 2 -4.71 -5.58 31.54
CA ASN A 2 -3.68 -4.86 30.76
C ASN A 2 -4.33 -4.35 29.48
N GLN A 3 -4.46 -3.04 29.37
CA GLN A 3 -4.86 -2.36 28.14
C GLN A 3 -3.83 -2.72 27.05
N THR A 4 -4.27 -3.45 26.03
CA THR A 4 -3.47 -3.67 24.84
C THR A 4 -3.31 -2.33 24.14
N SER A 5 -2.07 -1.88 24.03
CA SER A 5 -1.70 -0.60 23.42
C SER A 5 -2.25 -0.51 22.00
N ASN A 6 -3.09 0.50 21.76
CA ASN A 6 -3.52 0.93 20.42
C ASN A 6 -2.29 1.48 19.67
N SER A 7 -1.49 0.59 19.07
CA SER A 7 -0.31 0.99 18.30
C SER A 7 -0.72 1.75 17.03
N SER A 8 0.04 2.78 16.66
CA SER A 8 -0.19 3.65 15.49
C SER A 8 -0.40 2.85 14.20
N GLY A 9 0.29 1.72 14.09
CA GLY A 9 0.21 0.80 12.96
C GLY A 9 -1.13 0.15 12.71
N LYS A 10 -1.79 -0.31 13.78
CA LYS A 10 -3.11 -0.92 13.69
C LYS A 10 -4.14 0.06 13.14
N LYS A 11 -4.09 1.31 13.60
CA LYS A 11 -4.97 2.40 13.14
C LYS A 11 -4.82 2.68 11.65
N GLN A 12 -3.59 2.61 11.13
CA GLN A 12 -3.37 2.84 9.70
C GLN A 12 -3.92 1.71 8.84
N GLY A 13 -3.75 0.45 9.27
CA GLY A 13 -4.39 -0.67 8.60
C GLY A 13 -5.91 -0.59 8.61
N GLU A 14 -6.50 -0.11 9.72
CA GLU A 14 -7.94 0.15 9.82
C GLU A 14 -8.40 1.25 8.86
N ILE A 15 -7.64 2.35 8.71
CA ILE A 15 -7.93 3.42 7.75
C ILE A 15 -7.92 2.88 6.31
N VAL A 16 -6.86 2.15 5.91
CA VAL A 16 -6.77 1.57 4.56
C VAL A 16 -7.93 0.60 4.31
N CYS A 17 -8.28 -0.24 5.28
CA CYS A 17 -9.44 -1.14 5.17
C CYS A 17 -10.76 -0.36 5.05
N PHE A 18 -10.91 0.75 5.77
CA PHE A 18 -12.09 1.61 5.67
C PHE A 18 -12.22 2.21 4.27
N ASP A 19 -11.12 2.74 3.71
CA ASP A 19 -11.11 3.31 2.36
C ASP A 19 -11.42 2.24 1.28
N ILE A 20 -10.85 1.04 1.42
CA ILE A 20 -11.19 -0.11 0.57
C ILE A 20 -12.69 -0.44 0.67
N SER A 21 -13.24 -0.45 1.89
CA SER A 21 -14.65 -0.75 2.13
C SER A 21 -15.57 0.31 1.52
N TYR A 22 -15.13 1.57 1.52
CA TYR A 22 -15.85 2.65 0.85
C TYR A 22 -15.92 2.43 -0.68
N ILE A 23 -14.81 2.03 -1.32
CA ILE A 23 -14.81 1.73 -2.76
C ILE A 23 -15.76 0.57 -3.07
N ILE A 24 -15.73 -0.50 -2.26
CA ILE A 24 -16.64 -1.64 -2.41
C ILE A 24 -18.10 -1.21 -2.23
N TYR A 25 -18.39 -0.36 -1.25
CA TYR A 25 -19.73 0.20 -1.04
C TYR A 25 -20.16 1.09 -2.21
N ALA A 26 -19.26 1.92 -2.75
CA ALA A 26 -19.52 2.77 -3.89
C ALA A 26 -19.90 1.93 -5.12
N ASP A 27 -19.21 0.82 -5.38
CA ASP A 27 -19.56 -0.15 -6.42
C ASP A 27 -20.99 -0.67 -6.24
N GLN A 28 -21.34 -1.11 -5.02
CA GLN A 28 -22.67 -1.63 -4.70
C GLN A 28 -23.79 -0.59 -4.88
N LYS A 29 -23.47 0.70 -4.73
CA LYS A 29 -24.40 1.81 -4.89
C LYS A 29 -24.34 2.47 -6.27
N ASN A 30 -23.55 1.94 -7.19
CA ASN A 30 -23.28 2.55 -8.50
C ASN A 30 -22.76 4.00 -8.40
N ILE A 31 -22.04 4.32 -7.32
CA ILE A 31 -21.38 5.61 -7.12
C ILE A 31 -20.04 5.55 -7.84
N LYS A 32 -19.81 6.46 -8.80
CA LYS A 32 -18.53 6.55 -9.50
C LYS A 32 -17.46 7.15 -8.58
N CYS A 33 -16.39 6.40 -8.31
CA CYS A 33 -15.22 6.88 -7.60
C CYS A 33 -13.91 6.28 -8.17
N PRO A 34 -12.76 6.89 -7.92
CA PRO A 34 -11.47 6.29 -8.22
C PRO A 34 -11.31 4.93 -7.54
N ARG A 35 -10.72 3.96 -8.24
CA ARG A 35 -10.41 2.62 -7.72
C ARG A 35 -8.96 2.49 -7.27
N PHE A 36 -8.38 3.58 -6.79
CA PHE A 36 -7.03 3.57 -6.27
C PHE A 36 -6.93 4.36 -4.96
N LEU A 37 -6.01 3.93 -4.11
CA LEU A 37 -5.70 4.56 -2.84
C LEU A 37 -4.23 4.97 -2.82
N LEU A 38 -3.95 6.19 -2.35
CA LEU A 38 -2.60 6.64 -2.04
C LEU A 38 -2.49 6.81 -0.54
N THR A 39 -1.45 6.24 0.07
CA THR A 39 -1.16 6.46 1.49
C THR A 39 0.33 6.71 1.66
N ASP A 40 0.67 7.84 2.28
CA ASP A 40 2.06 8.31 2.46
C ASP A 40 2.68 7.82 3.78
N LYS A 41 1.88 7.28 4.71
CA LYS A 41 2.38 6.99 6.05
C LYS A 41 3.19 5.70 6.10
N LYS A 42 4.51 5.91 6.16
CA LYS A 42 5.60 4.93 6.20
C LYS A 42 5.77 4.18 7.52
N GLU A 43 4.76 4.18 8.39
CA GLU A 43 4.91 3.56 9.71
C GLU A 43 3.78 2.58 10.01
N LEU A 44 4.19 1.32 10.11
CA LEU A 44 3.65 0.36 11.08
C LEU A 44 2.41 -0.44 10.68
N MET A 45 2.08 -0.62 9.41
CA MET A 45 1.36 -1.84 9.08
C MET A 45 2.25 -3.03 9.49
N HIS A 46 1.92 -3.70 10.60
CA HIS A 46 2.72 -4.81 11.10
C HIS A 46 2.85 -5.84 9.97
N ASN A 47 4.00 -6.49 9.80
CA ASN A 47 4.31 -7.34 8.62
C ASN A 47 3.14 -8.23 8.14
N ASN A 48 2.35 -8.77 9.07
CA ASN A 48 1.18 -9.61 8.78
C ASN A 48 0.02 -8.89 8.05
N GLN A 49 -0.16 -7.59 8.26
CA GLN A 49 -1.18 -6.80 7.57
C GLN A 49 -0.74 -6.46 6.14
N LEU A 50 0.54 -6.11 5.95
CA LEU A 50 1.11 -5.85 4.61
C LEU A 50 1.02 -7.07 3.71
N LEU A 51 1.17 -8.28 4.26
CA LEU A 51 1.03 -9.52 3.50
C LEU A 51 -0.40 -9.82 3.04
N LYS A 52 -1.42 -9.27 3.72
CA LYS A 52 -2.84 -9.53 3.41
C LYS A 52 -3.46 -8.48 2.50
N LEU A 53 -2.93 -7.26 2.48
CA LEU A 53 -3.46 -6.18 1.65
C LEU A 53 -3.41 -6.49 0.15
N PRO A 54 -2.31 -7.03 -0.43
CA PRO A 54 -2.27 -7.38 -1.85
C PRO A 54 -3.42 -8.30 -2.24
N ASP A 55 -3.70 -9.34 -1.46
CA ASP A 55 -4.81 -10.26 -1.73
C ASP A 55 -6.16 -9.54 -1.70
N LEU A 56 -6.37 -8.65 -0.72
CA LEU A 56 -7.60 -7.89 -0.57
C LEU A 56 -7.83 -6.92 -1.74
N VAL A 57 -6.82 -6.15 -2.13
CA VAL A 57 -6.96 -5.16 -3.20
C VAL A 57 -7.06 -5.82 -4.58
N ASN A 58 -6.31 -6.91 -4.82
CA ASN A 58 -6.38 -7.68 -6.04
C ASN A 58 -7.76 -8.34 -6.22
N LYS A 59 -8.30 -8.95 -5.15
CA LYS A 59 -9.64 -9.56 -5.18
C LYS A 59 -10.74 -8.56 -5.55
N ASN A 60 -10.59 -7.31 -5.14
CA ASN A 60 -11.58 -6.26 -5.38
C ASN A 60 -11.22 -5.37 -6.59
N ASN A 61 -10.18 -5.67 -7.37
CA ASN A 61 -9.71 -4.82 -8.47
C ASN A 61 -9.50 -3.36 -8.04
N ILE A 62 -8.79 -3.16 -6.93
CA ILE A 62 -8.41 -1.86 -6.37
C ILE A 62 -6.88 -1.74 -6.45
N GLN A 63 -6.38 -0.57 -6.80
CA GLN A 63 -4.95 -0.28 -6.77
C GLN A 63 -4.57 0.39 -5.45
N LEU A 64 -3.51 -0.08 -4.81
CA LEU A 64 -2.95 0.54 -3.62
C LEU A 64 -1.53 1.03 -3.94
N ILE A 65 -1.31 2.33 -3.79
CA ILE A 65 -0.05 3.00 -4.06
C ILE A 65 0.53 3.46 -2.73
N VAL A 66 1.68 2.90 -2.36
CA VAL A 66 2.34 3.15 -1.07
C VAL A 66 3.82 3.41 -1.29
N PRO A 67 4.37 4.54 -0.79
CA PRO A 67 5.81 4.71 -0.68
C PRO A 67 6.32 3.88 0.49
N ILE A 68 7.13 2.86 0.22
CA ILE A 68 7.72 1.98 1.24
C ILE A 68 9.24 1.94 1.11
N LEU A 69 9.95 1.87 2.24
CA LEU A 69 11.39 1.60 2.21
C LEU A 69 11.61 0.12 1.93
N LYS A 70 12.67 -0.20 1.17
CA LYS A 70 13.01 -1.58 0.81
C LYS A 70 13.18 -2.47 2.04
N ASP A 71 13.83 -1.99 3.10
CA ASP A 71 14.06 -2.71 4.37
C ASP A 71 12.77 -2.95 5.18
N LYS A 72 11.70 -2.19 4.90
CA LYS A 72 10.38 -2.35 5.50
C LYS A 72 9.43 -3.19 4.64
N THR A 73 9.86 -3.60 3.46
CA THR A 73 9.04 -4.42 2.57
C THR A 73 9.28 -5.90 2.88
N PRO A 74 8.24 -6.68 3.19
CA PRO A 74 8.39 -8.12 3.38
C PRO A 74 9.03 -8.78 2.17
N GLN A 75 10.06 -9.61 2.38
CA GLN A 75 10.81 -10.28 1.30
C GLN A 75 9.88 -11.03 0.33
N LYS A 76 8.85 -11.70 0.85
CA LYS A 76 7.83 -12.40 0.05
C LYS A 76 7.16 -11.50 -0.99
N ILE A 77 6.93 -10.22 -0.68
CA ILE A 77 6.35 -9.26 -1.63
C ILE A 77 7.37 -8.93 -2.71
N LEU A 78 8.64 -8.68 -2.33
CA LEU A 78 9.73 -8.40 -3.26
C LEU A 78 10.00 -9.57 -4.21
N ASP A 79 9.99 -10.81 -3.71
CA ASP A 79 10.23 -12.02 -4.51
C ASP A 79 9.16 -12.22 -5.59
N SER A 80 7.95 -11.71 -5.35
CA SER A 80 6.82 -11.74 -6.30
C SER A 80 6.61 -10.43 -7.07
N ALA A 81 7.47 -9.44 -6.87
CA ALA A 81 7.25 -8.10 -7.39
C ALA A 81 7.53 -8.02 -8.90
N ASN A 82 6.59 -7.42 -9.63
CA ASN A 82 6.83 -6.98 -11.00
C ASN A 82 7.50 -5.60 -10.96
N ILE A 83 8.82 -5.56 -11.16
CA ILE A 83 9.59 -4.32 -11.17
C ILE A 83 9.61 -3.77 -12.60
N ILE A 84 8.93 -2.64 -12.81
CA ILE A 84 8.87 -1.94 -14.10
C ILE A 84 10.04 -0.96 -14.25
N ILE A 85 10.50 -0.37 -13.15
CA ILE A 85 11.59 0.59 -13.13
C ILE A 85 12.40 0.46 -11.85
N GLU A 86 13.71 0.53 -11.98
CA GLU A 86 14.66 0.66 -10.87
C GLU A 86 15.47 1.93 -11.13
N LEU A 87 15.65 2.75 -10.09
CA LEU A 87 16.34 4.04 -10.15
C LEU A 87 17.48 4.06 -9.13
N SER A 88 18.50 4.86 -9.41
CA SER A 88 19.62 5.07 -8.51
C SER A 88 20.05 6.53 -8.49
N GLU A 89 21.02 6.87 -7.65
CA GLU A 89 21.62 8.21 -7.63
C GLU A 89 22.16 8.63 -9.01
N ASN A 90 22.70 7.66 -9.76
CA ASN A 90 23.28 7.86 -11.09
C ASN A 90 22.29 7.55 -12.25
N ASP A 91 21.10 7.02 -11.96
CA ASP A 91 20.04 6.77 -12.96
C ASP A 91 18.70 7.29 -12.40
N LYS A 92 18.51 8.60 -12.54
CA LYS A 92 17.31 9.31 -12.10
C LYS A 92 16.17 9.13 -13.09
N LEU A 93 14.93 9.28 -12.61
CA LEU A 93 13.70 9.06 -13.39
C LEU A 93 13.72 9.72 -14.79
N PHE A 94 14.16 10.98 -14.88
CA PHE A 94 14.14 11.74 -16.13
C PHE A 94 15.42 11.62 -16.97
N ARG A 95 16.49 11.03 -16.41
CA ARG A 95 17.80 10.84 -17.08
C ARG A 95 18.40 12.09 -17.73
N ILE A 96 18.07 13.27 -17.20
CA ILE A 96 18.51 14.57 -17.74
C ILE A 96 20.01 14.83 -17.57
N GLU A 97 20.65 14.16 -16.61
CA GLU A 97 22.08 14.30 -16.28
C GLU A 97 22.99 13.58 -17.31
N ASN A 98 22.41 12.77 -18.20
CA ASN A 98 23.13 11.98 -19.21
C ASN A 98 23.30 12.72 -20.55
N ASN A 99 23.01 14.03 -20.58
CA ASN A 99 23.15 14.89 -21.76
C ASN A 99 24.44 15.71 -21.72
#